data_AF-A0AA38BNL5-F1
#
_entry.id   AF-A0AA38BNL5-F1
#
_cell.length_a   1.000
_cell.length_b   1.000
_cell.length_c   1.000
_cell.angle_alpha   90.00
_cell.angle_beta   90.00
_cell.angle_gamma   90.00
#
_symmetry.space_group_name_H-M   'P 1'
#
loop_
_entity.id
_entity.type
_entity.pdbx_description
1 polymer ?
#
loop_
_entity_poly.entity_id
_entity_poly.type
_entity_poly.pdbx_seq_one_letter_code
_entity_poly.pdbx_strand_id
1 'polypeptide(L)'
;VNQIGTVTKSIQAALNSKDVGWGVMVSHRSGETEDNFITNLSRSTILKMEVAVTLHRSRIQDLGVLLMGSGYEVFFVESALYGFKGLAGRLAPIGVHGALLLIMAGATLNSIGGYRGSVTVPQGLNFIMGDVLAPNGIISRPIPDFQTEVHVDKFYIDYYDN
;
A
#
# COMPACT_ATOMS: atom_id res chain seq x y z
N VAL A 1 4.85 -18.34 0.89
CA VAL A 1 5.23 -19.49 0.05
C VAL A 1 4.26 -19.71 -1.11
N ASN A 2 2.95 -19.75 -0.85
CA ASN A 2 1.93 -19.96 -1.90
C ASN A 2 1.81 -18.82 -2.95
N GLN A 3 2.35 -17.62 -2.66
CA GLN A 3 2.38 -16.51 -3.64
C GLN A 3 3.46 -16.66 -4.72
N ILE A 4 4.55 -17.35 -4.41
CA ILE A 4 5.73 -17.52 -5.27
C ILE A 4 5.85 -18.97 -5.76
N GLY A 5 5.03 -19.87 -5.21
CA GLY A 5 4.86 -21.26 -5.65
C GLY A 5 5.89 -22.25 -5.13
N THR A 6 7.06 -21.80 -4.63
CA THR A 6 8.09 -22.71 -4.08
C THR A 6 8.82 -22.10 -2.87
N VAL A 7 9.32 -22.98 -2.00
CA VAL A 7 10.08 -22.64 -0.79
C VAL A 7 11.40 -21.96 -1.13
N THR A 8 12.14 -22.51 -2.09
CA THR A 8 13.44 -21.98 -2.53
C THR A 8 13.35 -20.54 -3.01
N LYS A 9 12.36 -20.22 -3.85
CA LYS A 9 12.15 -18.85 -4.31
C LYS A 9 11.69 -17.91 -3.20
N SER A 10 10.95 -18.41 -2.22
CA SER A 10 10.53 -17.62 -1.04
C SER A 10 11.74 -17.24 -0.17
N ILE A 11 12.70 -18.15 0.01
CA ILE A 11 13.95 -17.89 0.73
C ILE A 11 14.82 -16.90 -0.06
N GLN A 12 14.96 -17.08 -1.37
CA GLN A 12 15.74 -16.16 -2.21
C GLN A 12 15.16 -14.74 -2.18
N ALA A 13 13.84 -14.59 -2.23
CA ALA A 13 13.19 -13.29 -2.12
C ALA A 13 13.45 -12.64 -0.76
N ALA A 14 13.44 -13.42 0.33
CA ALA A 14 13.79 -12.92 1.66
C ALA A 14 15.24 -12.45 1.75
N LEU A 15 16.18 -13.17 1.13
CA LEU A 15 17.60 -12.79 1.07
C LEU A 15 17.80 -11.51 0.25
N ASN A 16 17.20 -11.42 -0.93
CA ASN A 16 17.30 -10.22 -1.78
C ASN A 16 16.74 -8.98 -1.08
N SER A 17 15.61 -9.10 -0.37
CA SER A 17 15.07 -8.00 0.43
C SER A 17 16.01 -7.59 1.56
N LYS A 18 16.75 -8.54 2.15
CA LYS A 18 17.75 -8.26 3.19
C LYS A 18 18.97 -7.54 2.66
N ASP A 19 19.47 -7.91 1.49
CA ASP A 19 20.61 -7.25 0.84
C ASP A 19 20.34 -5.77 0.55
N VAL A 20 19.07 -5.41 0.34
CA VAL A 20 18.62 -4.03 0.11
C VAL A 20 18.17 -3.34 1.42
N GLY A 21 18.37 -3.98 2.58
CA GLY A 21 18.07 -3.43 3.90
C GLY A 21 16.59 -3.43 4.29
N TRP A 22 15.73 -4.15 3.57
CA TRP A 22 14.29 -4.20 3.85
C TRP A 22 13.95 -5.25 4.92
N GLY A 23 12.93 -4.94 5.73
CA GLY A 23 12.34 -5.88 6.67
C GLY A 23 11.53 -6.96 5.94
N VAL A 24 11.71 -8.22 6.33
CA VAL A 24 10.94 -9.35 5.78
C VAL A 24 9.93 -9.79 6.83
N MET A 25 8.64 -9.74 6.51
CA MET A 25 7.55 -10.22 7.35
C MET A 25 6.98 -11.50 6.75
N VAL A 26 6.87 -12.55 7.56
CA VAL A 26 6.18 -13.79 7.17
C VAL A 26 4.71 -13.66 7.54
N SER A 27 3.81 -13.88 6.59
CA SER A 27 2.36 -13.83 6.80
C SER A 27 1.71 -15.20 6.55
N HIS A 28 0.74 -15.52 7.41
CA HIS A 28 -0.24 -16.58 7.14
C HIS A 28 -1.35 -16.00 6.24
N ARG A 29 -1.91 -16.82 5.34
CA ARG A 29 -3.16 -16.47 4.65
C ARG A 29 -4.35 -16.97 5.47
N SER A 30 -5.45 -16.21 5.45
CA SER A 30 -6.69 -16.49 6.22
C SER A 30 -7.42 -17.78 5.84
N GLY A 31 -6.82 -18.68 5.06
CA GLY A 31 -7.39 -19.96 4.63
C GLY A 31 -6.39 -21.11 4.64
N GLU A 32 -5.35 -21.06 5.49
CA GLU A 32 -4.42 -22.18 5.64
C GLU A 32 -4.95 -23.25 6.60
N THR A 33 -4.75 -24.51 6.21
CA THR A 33 -5.00 -25.74 6.99
C THR A 33 -4.08 -25.83 8.23
N GLU A 34 -4.28 -26.82 9.10
CA GLU A 34 -3.51 -27.07 10.34
C GLU A 34 -2.00 -27.40 10.14
N ASP A 35 -1.44 -27.05 8.98
CA ASP A 35 -0.07 -27.35 8.63
C ASP A 35 0.90 -26.36 9.27
N ASN A 36 1.74 -26.85 10.19
CA ASN A 36 2.79 -26.11 10.88
C ASN A 36 3.99 -25.75 9.98
N PHE A 37 3.90 -26.00 8.67
CA PHE A 37 4.96 -25.74 7.71
C PHE A 37 5.45 -24.29 7.72
N ILE A 38 4.55 -23.31 7.76
CA ILE A 38 4.92 -21.88 7.78
C ILE A 38 5.63 -21.50 9.08
N THR A 39 5.23 -22.10 10.21
CA THR A 39 5.90 -21.93 11.51
C THR A 39 7.32 -22.49 11.49
N ASN A 40 7.54 -23.67 10.91
CA ASN A 40 8.88 -24.25 10.79
C ASN A 40 9.76 -23.49 9.77
N LEU A 41 9.19 -23.03 8.65
CA LEU A 41 9.92 -22.27 7.65
C LEU A 41 10.33 -20.89 8.18
N SER A 42 9.42 -20.17 8.83
CA SER A 42 9.71 -18.89 9.48
C SER A 42 10.78 -19.04 10.55
N ARG A 43 10.70 -20.06 11.40
CA ARG A 43 11.75 -20.37 12.39
C ARG A 43 13.11 -20.54 11.73
N SER A 44 13.24 -21.38 10.70
CA SER A 44 14.53 -21.61 10.03
C SER A 44 15.08 -20.36 9.33
N THR A 45 14.21 -19.51 8.80
CA THR A 45 14.59 -18.26 8.14
C THR A 45 15.04 -17.21 9.15
N ILE A 46 14.31 -17.05 10.26
CA ILE A 46 14.64 -16.13 11.34
C ILE A 46 15.97 -16.55 11.99
N LEU A 47 16.20 -17.84 12.22
CA LEU A 47 17.47 -18.34 12.76
C LEU A 47 18.69 -18.08 11.87
N LYS A 48 18.50 -17.89 10.56
CA LYS A 48 19.56 -17.51 9.63
C LYS A 48 19.85 -16.01 9.62
N MET A 49 19.02 -15.20 10.29
CA MET A 49 19.27 -13.77 10.42
C MET A 49 20.21 -13.53 11.61
N GLU A 50 21.26 -12.71 11.44
CA GLU A 50 22.20 -12.31 12.51
C GLU A 50 21.54 -11.55 13.68
N VAL A 51 20.24 -11.30 13.61
CA VAL A 51 19.42 -10.62 14.63
C VAL A 51 18.44 -11.61 15.27
N ALA A 52 18.84 -12.86 15.44
CA ALA A 52 18.03 -13.87 16.12
C ALA A 52 18.79 -14.45 17.30
N VAL A 53 18.25 -14.24 18.50
CA VAL A 53 18.73 -14.89 19.72
C VAL A 53 17.82 -16.07 20.03
N THR A 54 18.37 -17.28 19.99
CA THR A 54 17.69 -18.47 20.50
C THR A 54 17.79 -18.52 22.01
N LEU A 55 16.69 -18.25 22.69
CA LEU A 55 16.62 -18.43 24.13
C LEU A 55 16.24 -19.90 24.44
N HIS A 56 17.10 -20.61 25.17
CA HIS A 56 16.86 -22.00 25.58
C HIS A 56 15.92 -22.01 26.81
N ARG A 57 14.78 -22.70 26.71
CA ARG A 57 13.76 -22.88 27.78
C ARG A 57 13.32 -21.58 28.47
N SER A 58 12.77 -20.64 27.71
CA SER A 58 12.47 -19.31 28.23
C SER A 58 10.99 -19.13 28.47
N ARG A 59 10.64 -18.69 29.67
CA ARG A 59 9.26 -18.27 29.96
C ARG A 59 9.05 -16.93 29.28
N ILE A 60 7.80 -16.64 28.88
CA ILE A 60 7.44 -15.37 28.23
C ILE A 60 7.82 -14.17 29.12
N GLN A 61 7.87 -14.37 30.43
CA GLN A 61 8.31 -13.40 31.43
C GLN A 61 9.78 -12.99 31.25
N ASP A 62 10.68 -13.95 30.96
CA ASP A 62 12.11 -13.69 30.79
C ASP A 62 12.37 -12.87 29.52
N LEU A 63 11.56 -13.10 28.47
CA LEU A 63 11.59 -12.33 27.23
C LEU A 63 11.16 -10.87 27.45
N GLY A 64 10.14 -10.65 28.29
CA GLY A 64 9.69 -9.31 28.66
C GLY A 64 10.77 -8.47 29.35
N VAL A 65 11.54 -9.09 30.25
CA VAL A 65 12.67 -8.42 30.95
C VAL A 65 13.77 -8.03 29.97
N LEU A 66 14.09 -8.90 29.02
CA LEU A 66 15.13 -8.66 28.02
C LEU A 66 14.72 -7.54 27.04
N LEU A 67 13.46 -7.54 26.61
CA LEU A 67 12.88 -6.48 25.78
C LEU A 67 12.86 -5.14 26.50
N MET A 68 12.46 -5.10 27.78
CA MET A 68 12.54 -3.89 28.61
C MET A 68 13.98 -3.37 28.73
N GLY A 69 14.97 -4.26 28.94
CA GLY A 69 16.39 -3.88 28.98
C GLY A 69 16.90 -3.30 27.65
N SER A 70 16.29 -3.66 26.53
CA SER A 70 16.59 -3.11 25.20
C SER A 70 15.81 -1.83 24.84
N GLY A 71 15.05 -1.26 25.79
CA GLY A 71 14.31 0.00 25.63
C GLY A 71 12.96 -0.14 24.94
N TYR A 72 12.36 -1.33 24.94
CA TYR A 72 10.99 -1.55 24.46
C TYR A 72 10.00 -1.41 25.62
N GLU A 73 8.88 -0.75 25.38
CA GLU A 73 7.72 -0.79 26.27
C GLU A 73 7.00 -2.11 26.05
N VAL A 74 6.89 -2.92 27.11
CA VAL A 74 6.33 -4.27 27.02
C VAL A 74 5.02 -4.37 27.79
N PHE A 75 3.96 -4.84 27.13
CA PHE A 75 2.65 -5.06 27.71
C PHE A 75 2.27 -6.53 27.63
N PHE A 76 1.80 -7.10 28.74
CA PHE A 76 1.29 -8.46 28.79
C PHE A 76 -0.23 -8.41 28.73
N VAL A 77 -0.82 -8.96 27.67
CA VAL A 77 -2.28 -9.05 27.52
C VAL A 77 -2.65 -10.51 27.32
N GLU A 78 -3.38 -11.05 28.30
CA GLU A 78 -3.89 -12.44 28.40
C GLU A 78 -2.81 -13.52 28.33
N SER A 79 -2.20 -13.73 27.16
CA SER A 79 -1.13 -14.71 26.91
C SER A 79 -0.08 -14.22 25.90
N ALA A 80 -0.21 -12.99 25.42
CA ALA A 80 0.65 -12.39 24.41
C ALA A 80 1.46 -11.21 24.98
N LEU A 81 2.74 -11.17 24.61
CA LEU A 81 3.69 -10.14 24.97
C LEU A 81 3.82 -9.13 23.82
N TYR A 82 3.35 -7.91 24.02
CA TYR A 82 3.44 -6.83 23.04
C TYR A 82 4.62 -5.93 23.38
N GLY A 83 5.57 -5.75 22.45
CA GLY A 83 6.72 -4.86 22.63
C GLY A 83 6.69 -3.70 21.63
N PHE A 84 6.64 -2.46 22.11
CA PHE A 84 6.69 -1.27 21.27
C PHE A 84 7.99 -0.49 21.52
N LYS A 85 8.67 -0.09 20.44
CA LYS A 85 9.86 0.76 20.54
C LYS A 85 9.49 2.21 20.27
N GLY A 86 9.33 2.98 21.34
CA GLY A 86 9.12 4.43 21.29
C GLY A 86 7.82 4.90 20.61
N LEU A 87 7.74 6.21 20.37
CA LEU A 87 6.54 6.90 19.90
C LEU A 87 6.14 6.53 18.46
N ALA A 88 7.11 6.18 17.62
CA ALA A 88 6.88 5.83 16.21
C ALA A 88 5.98 4.60 16.04
N GLY A 89 6.11 3.59 16.90
CA GLY A 89 5.27 2.39 16.86
C GLY A 89 3.79 2.67 17.21
N ARG A 90 3.53 3.73 18.01
CA ARG A 90 2.17 4.15 18.38
C ARG A 90 1.53 5.08 17.35
N LEU A 91 2.32 5.95 16.75
CA LEU A 91 1.85 6.94 15.77
C LEU A 91 1.79 6.41 14.33
N ALA A 92 2.59 5.38 13.97
CA ALA A 92 2.60 4.84 12.61
C ALA A 92 1.21 4.35 12.14
N PRO A 93 0.44 3.56 12.92
CA PRO A 93 -0.89 3.17 12.50
C PRO A 93 -1.85 4.36 12.31
N ILE A 94 -1.76 5.36 13.18
CA ILE A 94 -2.61 6.57 13.12
C ILE A 94 -2.28 7.40 11.86
N GLY A 95 -0.99 7.53 11.54
CA GLY A 95 -0.53 8.23 10.34
C GLY A 95 -1.04 7.57 9.05
N VAL A 96 -1.06 6.24 8.98
CA VAL A 96 -1.59 5.50 7.82
C VAL A 96 -3.07 5.78 7.63
N HIS A 97 -3.87 5.75 8.70
CA HIS A 97 -5.30 6.08 8.61
C HIS A 97 -5.52 7.54 8.17
N GLY A 98 -4.71 8.47 8.68
CA GLY A 98 -4.73 9.87 8.25
C GLY A 98 -4.43 10.04 6.76
N ALA A 99 -3.43 9.33 6.23
CA ALA A 99 -3.10 9.36 4.81
C ALA A 99 -4.24 8.79 3.94
N LEU A 100 -4.88 7.70 4.36
CA LEU A 100 -6.03 7.12 3.66
C LEU A 100 -7.21 8.11 3.60
N LEU A 101 -7.50 8.80 4.70
CA LEU A 101 -8.54 9.84 4.73
C LEU A 101 -8.20 11.03 3.82
N LEU A 102 -6.94 11.47 3.79
CA LEU A 102 -6.51 12.58 2.95
C LEU A 102 -6.62 12.24 1.45
N ILE A 103 -6.23 11.03 1.04
CA ILE A 103 -6.38 10.57 -0.35
C ILE A 103 -7.86 10.52 -0.74
N MET A 104 -8.70 9.96 0.14
CA MET A 104 -10.15 9.88 -0.10
C MET A 104 -10.81 11.26 -0.17
N ALA A 105 -10.41 12.19 0.69
CA ALA A 105 -10.88 13.57 0.66
C ALA A 105 -10.49 14.26 -0.65
N GLY A 106 -9.24 14.12 -1.10
CA GLY A 106 -8.78 14.66 -2.38
C GLY A 106 -9.54 14.09 -3.58
N ALA A 107 -9.77 12.78 -3.61
CA ALA A 107 -10.56 12.12 -4.66
C ALA A 107 -12.02 12.62 -4.68
N THR A 108 -12.61 12.80 -3.50
CA THR A 108 -13.99 13.30 -3.35
C THR A 108 -14.10 14.74 -3.86
N LEU A 109 -13.16 15.61 -3.49
CA LEU A 109 -13.12 16.99 -3.97
C LEU A 109 -12.95 17.07 -5.50
N ASN A 110 -12.05 16.26 -6.07
CA ASN A 110 -11.84 16.18 -7.51
C ASN A 110 -13.11 15.69 -8.24
N SER A 111 -13.83 14.72 -7.69
CA SER A 111 -15.06 14.21 -8.29
C SER A 111 -16.21 15.21 -8.25
N ILE A 112 -16.32 16.04 -7.21
CA ILE A 112 -17.41 17.02 -7.05
C ILE A 112 -17.14 18.31 -7.85
N GLY A 113 -15.87 18.65 -8.06
CA GLY A 113 -15.43 19.84 -8.81
C GLY A 113 -15.10 19.61 -10.29
N GLY A 114 -15.25 18.37 -10.79
CA GLY A 114 -14.86 18.00 -12.15
C GLY A 114 -15.91 18.30 -13.22
N TYR A 115 -15.47 18.31 -14.48
CA TYR A 115 -16.32 18.40 -15.66
C TYR A 115 -16.26 17.09 -16.45
N ARG A 116 -17.32 16.75 -17.17
CA ARG A 116 -17.38 15.60 -18.09
C ARG A 116 -18.04 16.04 -19.37
N GLY A 117 -17.45 15.64 -20.48
CA GLY A 117 -18.00 15.90 -21.79
C GLY A 117 -17.40 14.95 -22.80
N SER A 118 -18.17 14.66 -23.83
CA SER A 118 -17.70 13.94 -25.01
C SER A 118 -18.43 14.51 -26.20
N VAL A 119 -17.68 14.83 -27.25
CA VAL A 119 -18.23 15.34 -28.51
C VAL A 119 -17.62 14.56 -29.66
N THR A 120 -18.43 14.32 -30.68
CA THR A 120 -17.97 13.75 -31.94
C THR A 120 -17.84 14.89 -32.93
N VAL A 121 -16.63 15.20 -33.38
CA VAL A 121 -16.34 16.31 -34.29
C VAL A 121 -15.69 15.77 -35.57
N PRO A 122 -16.30 15.99 -36.74
CA PRO A 122 -15.67 15.69 -38.02
C PRO A 122 -14.36 16.47 -38.23
N GLN A 123 -13.43 15.91 -39.00
CA GLN A 123 -12.16 16.58 -39.31
C GLN A 123 -12.40 17.90 -40.05
N GLY A 124 -11.70 18.95 -39.64
CA GLY A 124 -11.79 20.31 -40.19
C GLY A 124 -12.92 21.17 -39.64
N LEU A 125 -13.62 20.73 -38.59
CA LEU A 125 -14.68 21.51 -37.94
C LEU A 125 -14.28 22.05 -36.57
N ASN A 126 -14.97 23.12 -36.18
CA ASN A 126 -14.85 23.76 -34.88
C ASN A 126 -15.91 23.26 -33.91
N PHE A 127 -15.58 23.28 -32.62
CA PHE A 127 -16.55 23.11 -31.55
C PHE A 127 -16.23 24.03 -30.38
N ILE A 128 -17.25 24.41 -29.61
CA ILE A 128 -17.11 25.24 -28.42
C ILE A 128 -17.02 24.34 -27.20
N MET A 129 -15.99 24.55 -26.37
CA MET A 129 -15.71 23.64 -25.25
C MET A 129 -16.83 23.60 -24.20
N GLY A 130 -17.54 24.70 -24.03
CA GLY A 130 -18.64 24.88 -23.09
C GLY A 130 -19.94 24.20 -23.47
N ASP A 131 -20.15 23.91 -24.75
CA ASP A 131 -21.31 23.14 -25.21
C ASP A 131 -21.10 21.63 -25.01
N VAL A 132 -19.85 21.21 -24.80
CA VAL A 132 -19.43 19.82 -24.66
C VAL A 132 -19.26 19.41 -23.21
N LEU A 133 -18.70 20.30 -22.37
CA LEU A 133 -18.37 20.00 -20.99
C LEU A 133 -19.54 20.30 -20.04
N ALA A 134 -20.12 19.25 -19.47
CA ALA A 134 -21.10 19.34 -18.40
C ALA A 134 -20.42 19.30 -17.01
N PRO A 135 -20.90 20.08 -16.03
CA PRO A 135 -20.44 19.98 -14.64
C PRO A 135 -20.85 18.63 -14.02
N ASN A 136 -19.93 17.93 -13.34
CA ASN A 136 -20.24 16.65 -12.69
C ASN A 136 -20.81 16.80 -11.27
N GLY A 137 -20.64 17.96 -10.63
CA GLY A 137 -21.05 18.15 -9.24
C GLY A 137 -21.44 19.57 -8.88
N ILE A 138 -21.98 19.73 -7.67
CA ILE A 138 -22.65 20.96 -7.18
C ILE A 138 -21.70 22.17 -7.12
N ILE A 139 -20.39 21.92 -6.97
CA ILE A 139 -19.36 22.97 -6.86
C ILE A 139 -18.81 23.36 -8.24
N SER A 140 -19.05 22.55 -9.28
CA SER A 140 -18.56 22.81 -10.63
C SER A 140 -19.40 23.91 -11.28
N ARG A 141 -18.84 25.11 -11.42
CA ARG A 141 -19.50 26.26 -12.07
C ARG A 141 -18.82 26.56 -13.40
N PRO A 142 -19.57 26.72 -14.50
CA PRO A 142 -18.97 27.04 -15.80
C PRO A 142 -18.14 28.32 -15.69
N ILE A 143 -16.84 28.21 -15.98
CA ILE A 143 -15.91 29.33 -16.09
C ILE A 143 -16.02 29.97 -17.49
N PRO A 144 -15.78 31.29 -17.62
CA PRO A 144 -15.90 32.00 -18.90
C PRO A 144 -15.03 31.40 -20.03
N ASP A 145 -13.90 30.79 -19.68
CA ASP A 145 -12.96 30.15 -20.61
C ASP A 145 -13.54 28.95 -21.37
N PHE A 146 -14.71 28.43 -20.94
CA PHE A 146 -15.42 27.40 -21.69
C PHE A 146 -15.94 27.89 -23.05
N GLN A 147 -15.95 29.20 -23.34
CA GLN A 147 -16.28 29.70 -24.68
C GLN A 147 -15.12 29.59 -25.70
N THR A 148 -14.03 28.91 -25.33
CA THR A 148 -12.94 28.66 -26.27
C THR A 148 -13.40 27.76 -27.42
N GLU A 149 -13.18 28.23 -28.65
CA GLU A 149 -13.40 27.48 -29.87
C GLU A 149 -12.17 26.61 -30.15
N VAL A 150 -12.40 25.31 -30.38
CA VAL A 150 -11.35 24.34 -30.68
C VAL A 150 -11.53 23.87 -32.11
N HIS A 151 -10.51 24.06 -32.95
CA HIS A 151 -10.44 23.54 -34.32
C HIS A 151 -9.78 22.17 -34.34
N VAL A 152 -10.39 21.20 -35.03
CA VAL A 152 -9.82 19.87 -35.21
C VAL A 152 -9.23 19.75 -36.62
N ASP A 153 -7.91 19.90 -36.77
CA ASP A 153 -7.24 19.78 -38.07
C ASP A 153 -7.23 18.33 -38.59
N LYS A 154 -6.56 17.43 -37.86
CA LYS A 154 -6.43 16.01 -38.18
C LYS A 154 -6.38 15.17 -36.92
N PHE A 155 -7.01 13.99 -36.97
CA PHE A 155 -6.93 12.97 -35.93
C PHE A 155 -6.22 11.74 -36.50
N TYR A 156 -5.08 11.36 -35.92
CA TYR A 156 -4.35 10.14 -36.26
C TYR A 156 -3.97 9.40 -34.97
N ILE A 157 -3.98 8.06 -35.02
CA ILE A 157 -3.54 7.19 -33.94
C ILE A 157 -2.36 6.40 -34.48
N ASP A 158 -1.18 6.61 -33.88
CA ASP A 158 0.00 5.82 -34.20
C ASP A 158 -0.06 4.49 -33.43
N TYR A 159 -0.11 3.38 -34.16
CA TYR A 159 0.02 2.05 -33.59
C TYR A 159 1.47 1.60 -33.72
N TYR A 160 2.03 1.07 -32.64
CA TYR A 160 3.32 0.38 -32.71
C TYR A 160 3.16 -0.94 -33.45
N ASP A 161 4.11 -1.27 -34.32
CA ASP A 161 4.18 -2.58 -34.94
C ASP A 161 4.41 -3.66 -33.86
N ASN A 162 3.63 -4.75 -33.92
CA ASN A 162 3.70 -5.89 -33.00
C ASN A 162 5.01 -6.66 -33.09
#